data_AF-A0A367LWL6-F1
#
_entry.id   AF-A0A367LWL6-F1
#
_cell.length_a   1.000
_cell.length_b   1.000
_cell.length_c   1.000
_cell.angle_alpha   90.00
_cell.angle_beta   90.00
_cell.angle_gamma   90.00
#
_symmetry.space_group_name_H-M   'P 1'
#
loop_
_entity.id
_entity.type
_entity.pdbx_description
1 polymer ?
#
loop_
_entity_poly.entity_id
_entity_poly.type
_entity_poly.pdbx_seq_one_letter_code
_entity_poly.pdbx_strand_id
1 'polypeptide(L)'
;ANGVPVKLQWTREDDIHGGFYRPMYYHRLEAGLDADGKLVGWQHRIVGQSILEGTPFAAVMVKNGIDATSVEGAANLPYAVPNVSVELSTTQVGVPVLWWRVVGSSHT
;
A
#
# COMPACT_ATOMS: atom_id res chain seq x y z
N ALA A 1 17.42 -23.27 -27.61
CA ALA A 1 16.97 -22.12 -28.41
C ALA A 1 17.99 -21.86 -29.49
N ASN A 2 17.60 -21.86 -30.77
CA ASN A 2 18.53 -21.88 -31.92
C ASN A 2 19.04 -20.50 -32.33
N GLY A 3 19.20 -19.55 -31.39
CA GLY A 3 19.73 -18.20 -31.66
C GLY A 3 18.83 -17.29 -32.52
N VAL A 4 17.58 -17.67 -32.78
CA VAL A 4 16.62 -16.85 -33.55
C VAL A 4 15.78 -15.95 -32.63
N PRO A 5 15.44 -14.72 -33.03
CA PRO A 5 14.54 -13.85 -32.26
C PRO A 5 13.13 -14.44 -32.12
N VAL A 6 12.53 -14.26 -30.94
CA VAL A 6 11.16 -14.71 -30.64
C VAL A 6 10.33 -13.50 -30.20
N LYS A 7 9.13 -13.35 -30.76
CA LYS A 7 8.11 -12.43 -30.27
C LYS A 7 7.13 -13.18 -29.37
N LEU A 8 6.98 -12.73 -28.12
CA LEU A 8 5.93 -13.17 -27.20
C LEU A 8 4.97 -12.01 -26.95
N GLN A 9 3.67 -12.28 -27.06
CA GLN A 9 2.62 -11.33 -26.72
C GLN A 9 1.48 -12.11 -26.06
N TRP A 10 1.11 -11.69 -24.86
CA TRP A 10 0.02 -12.29 -24.10
C TRP A 10 -1.34 -11.84 -24.64
N THR A 11 -2.34 -12.71 -24.50
CA THR A 11 -3.74 -12.30 -24.68
C THR A 11 -4.17 -11.41 -23.52
N ARG A 12 -5.33 -10.74 -23.65
CA ARG A 12 -5.87 -9.93 -22.55
C ARG A 12 -6.20 -10.81 -21.34
N GLU A 13 -6.73 -12.00 -21.59
CA GLU A 13 -7.14 -12.96 -20.60
C GLU A 13 -5.94 -13.50 -19.82
N ASP A 14 -4.83 -13.80 -20.52
CA ASP A 14 -3.60 -14.24 -19.86
C ASP A 14 -2.96 -13.11 -19.02
N ASP A 15 -2.95 -11.87 -19.56
CA ASP A 15 -2.42 -10.70 -18.85
C ASP A 15 -3.21 -10.40 -17.56
N ILE A 16 -4.54 -10.51 -17.60
CA ILE A 16 -5.38 -10.29 -16.43
C ILE A 16 -5.25 -11.43 -15.41
N HIS A 17 -5.30 -12.70 -15.84
CA HIS A 17 -5.26 -13.83 -14.90
C HIS A 17 -3.87 -14.08 -14.31
N GLY A 18 -2.82 -13.92 -15.12
CA GLY A 18 -1.42 -14.13 -14.73
C GLY A 18 -0.74 -12.87 -14.19
N GLY A 19 -1.43 -11.74 -14.22
CA GLY A 19 -0.91 -10.45 -13.75
C GLY A 19 -0.89 -10.29 -12.24
N PHE A 20 -0.36 -9.15 -11.81
CA PHE A 20 -0.41 -8.70 -10.43
C PHE A 20 -1.55 -7.71 -10.24
N TYR A 21 -2.24 -7.81 -9.11
CA TYR A 21 -3.41 -7.00 -8.81
C TYR A 21 -3.07 -5.83 -7.89
N ARG A 22 -3.97 -4.85 -7.85
CA ARG A 22 -3.91 -3.82 -6.80
C ARG A 22 -4.18 -4.47 -5.44
N PRO A 23 -3.35 -4.22 -4.42
CA PRO A 23 -3.65 -4.68 -3.08
C PRO A 23 -4.98 -4.11 -2.58
N MET A 24 -5.78 -4.94 -1.92
CA MET A 24 -6.93 -4.46 -1.17
C MET A 24 -6.50 -3.95 0.19
N TYR A 25 -7.08 -2.82 0.59
CA TYR A 25 -6.86 -2.21 1.89
C TYR A 25 -8.19 -1.93 2.60
N TYR A 26 -8.18 -2.16 3.90
CA TYR A 26 -9.22 -1.73 4.82
C TYR A 26 -8.65 -0.65 5.73
N HIS A 27 -9.43 0.41 5.90
CA HIS A 27 -9.05 1.59 6.67
C HIS A 27 -10.09 1.84 7.76
N ARG A 28 -9.63 2.01 8.99
CA ARG A 28 -10.44 2.58 10.09
C ARG A 28 -9.77 3.86 10.55
N LEU A 29 -10.51 4.96 10.46
CA LEU A 29 -10.06 6.28 10.86
C LEU A 29 -10.92 6.81 12.01
N GLU A 30 -10.27 7.29 13.06
CA GLU A 30 -10.88 8.05 14.14
C GLU A 30 -10.16 9.38 14.27
N ALA A 31 -10.92 10.48 14.32
CA ALA A 31 -10.38 11.82 14.40
C ALA A 31 -11.08 12.62 15.50
N GLY A 32 -10.31 13.46 16.18
CA GLY A 32 -10.81 14.39 17.19
C GLY A 32 -10.79 15.81 16.67
N LEU A 33 -11.84 16.57 16.99
CA LEU A 33 -11.94 18.00 16.69
C LEU A 33 -12.07 18.80 18.00
N ASP A 34 -11.54 20.03 17.99
CA ASP A 34 -11.84 21.00 19.03
C ASP A 34 -13.18 21.72 18.78
N ALA A 35 -13.52 22.69 19.64
CA ALA A 35 -14.76 23.47 19.53
C ALA A 35 -14.83 24.35 18.27
N ASP A 36 -13.68 24.70 17.68
CA ASP A 36 -13.57 25.50 16.46
C ASP A 36 -13.55 24.61 15.20
N GLY A 37 -13.64 23.29 15.35
CA GLY A 37 -13.62 22.33 14.25
C GLY A 37 -12.22 22.01 13.72
N LYS A 38 -11.15 22.34 14.45
CA LYS A 38 -9.77 22.00 14.06
C LYS A 38 -9.42 20.58 14.48
N LEU A 39 -8.65 19.89 13.65
CA LEU A 39 -8.11 18.56 13.96
C LEU A 39 -7.14 18.62 15.13
N VAL A 40 -7.46 17.88 16.19
CA VAL A 40 -6.59 17.72 17.37
C VAL A 40 -6.05 16.30 17.55
N GLY A 41 -6.62 15.32 16.84
CA GLY A 41 -6.16 13.94 16.89
C GLY A 41 -6.54 13.15 15.64
N TRP A 42 -5.68 12.19 15.28
CA TRP A 42 -5.83 11.31 14.13
C TRP A 42 -5.30 9.92 14.45
N GLN A 43 -6.16 8.92 14.48
CA GLN A 43 -5.77 7.51 14.58
C GLN A 43 -6.23 6.77 13.33
N HIS A 44 -5.27 6.21 12.59
CA HIS A 44 -5.53 5.49 11.34
C HIS A 44 -4.99 4.05 11.44
N ARG A 45 -5.90 3.08 11.42
CA ARG A 45 -5.58 1.64 11.38
C ARG A 45 -5.77 1.13 9.97
N ILE A 46 -4.70 0.61 9.39
CA ILE A 46 -4.64 0.16 8.00
C ILE A 46 -4.40 -1.35 8.00
N VAL A 47 -5.16 -2.09 7.20
CA VAL A 47 -5.00 -3.53 6.99
C VAL A 47 -4.89 -3.79 5.49
N GLY A 48 -3.87 -4.50 5.05
CA GLY A 48 -3.70 -4.80 3.61
C GLY A 48 -2.48 -5.63 3.30
N GLN A 49 -2.25 -5.93 2.03
CA GLN A 49 -1.08 -6.70 1.59
C GLN A 49 0.11 -5.77 1.34
N SER A 50 1.30 -6.19 1.79
CA SER A 50 2.53 -5.51 1.42
C SER A 50 2.90 -5.83 -0.04
N ILE A 51 3.33 -4.81 -0.78
CA ILE A 51 3.91 -4.98 -2.12
C ILE A 51 5.44 -5.14 -2.08
N LEU A 52 6.04 -4.93 -0.91
CA LEU A 52 7.49 -4.99 -0.71
C LEU A 52 7.93 -6.27 0.00
N GLU A 53 7.10 -6.85 0.85
CA GLU A 53 7.41 -8.10 1.55
C GLU A 53 7.70 -9.22 0.54
N GLY A 54 8.78 -9.97 0.78
CA GLY A 54 9.29 -10.98 -0.16
C GLY A 54 10.10 -10.43 -1.35
N THR A 55 10.24 -9.11 -1.49
CA THR A 55 11.09 -8.47 -2.52
C THR A 55 12.44 -8.05 -1.97
N PRO A 56 13.46 -7.80 -2.83
CA PRO A 56 14.74 -7.23 -2.39
C PRO A 56 14.61 -5.85 -1.68
N PHE A 57 13.51 -5.14 -1.87
CA PHE A 57 13.26 -3.83 -1.26
C PHE A 57 12.78 -3.93 0.20
N ALA A 58 12.30 -5.10 0.65
CA ALA A 58 11.79 -5.29 2.00
C ALA A 58 12.80 -4.83 3.07
N ALA A 59 14.07 -5.19 2.90
CA ALA A 59 15.14 -4.91 3.87
C ALA A 59 15.37 -3.40 4.13
N VAL A 60 15.02 -2.54 3.18
CA VAL A 60 15.26 -1.09 3.26
C VAL A 60 14.00 -0.28 3.54
N MET A 61 12.84 -0.78 3.09
CA MET A 61 11.58 -0.04 3.08
C MET A 61 10.51 -0.62 4.02
N VAL A 62 10.70 -1.85 4.53
CA VAL A 62 9.88 -2.40 5.61
C VAL A 62 10.64 -2.26 6.92
N LYS A 63 10.14 -1.42 7.83
CA LYS A 63 10.80 -1.14 9.12
C LYS A 63 9.84 -1.49 10.25
N ASN A 64 10.28 -2.33 11.19
CA ASN A 64 9.46 -2.78 12.33
C ASN A 64 8.10 -3.36 11.90
N GLY A 65 8.06 -4.10 10.78
CA GLY A 65 6.83 -4.66 10.22
C GLY A 65 5.96 -3.66 9.44
N ILE A 66 6.38 -2.40 9.32
CA ILE A 66 5.67 -1.37 8.56
C ILE A 66 6.25 -1.26 7.16
N ASP A 67 5.48 -1.64 6.14
CA ASP A 67 5.73 -1.29 4.75
C ASP A 67 5.43 0.21 4.55
N ALA A 68 6.46 1.00 4.28
CA ALA A 68 6.32 2.45 4.09
C ALA A 68 5.37 2.82 2.94
N THR A 69 5.20 1.94 1.95
CA THR A 69 4.28 2.15 0.83
C THR A 69 2.82 1.84 1.18
N SER A 70 2.55 1.08 2.24
CA SER A 70 1.19 0.80 2.71
C SER A 70 0.59 1.92 3.55
N VAL A 71 1.42 2.84 4.06
CA VAL A 71 1.02 3.91 4.99
C VAL A 71 1.35 5.31 4.47
N GLU A 72 1.82 5.43 3.23
CA GLU A 72 2.52 6.60 2.69
C GLU A 72 1.78 7.94 2.93
N GLY A 73 0.52 8.05 2.50
CA GLY A 73 -0.29 9.26 2.68
C GLY A 73 -0.79 9.46 4.12
N ALA A 74 -0.96 8.37 4.87
CA ALA A 74 -1.37 8.44 6.28
C ALA A 74 -0.23 8.87 7.21
N ALA A 75 1.01 8.52 6.87
CA ALA A 75 2.22 8.90 7.59
C ALA A 75 2.73 10.29 7.18
N ASN A 76 2.38 10.76 5.99
CA ASN A 76 2.77 12.06 5.43
C ASN A 76 1.55 12.94 5.14
N LEU A 77 0.72 13.18 6.15
CA LEU A 77 -0.51 13.96 6.01
C LEU A 77 -0.20 15.41 5.60
N PRO A 78 -0.97 16.00 4.67
CA PRO A 78 -0.83 17.41 4.30
C PRO A 78 -1.44 18.38 5.33
N TYR A 79 -2.04 17.86 6.41
CA TYR A 79 -2.71 18.62 7.45
C TYR A 79 -1.88 18.67 8.73
N ALA A 80 -1.86 19.84 9.37
CA ALA A 80 -1.29 19.98 10.70
C ALA A 80 -2.23 19.33 11.74
N VAL A 81 -1.85 18.15 12.24
CA VAL A 81 -2.55 17.47 13.32
C VAL A 81 -1.57 17.22 14.47
N PRO A 82 -1.83 17.74 15.68
CA PRO A 82 -0.84 17.67 16.76
C PRO A 82 -0.64 16.26 17.32
N ASN A 83 -1.62 15.37 17.20
CA ASN A 83 -1.55 13.99 17.71
C ASN A 83 -1.90 13.00 16.59
N VAL A 84 -0.92 12.27 16.09
CA VAL A 84 -1.08 11.31 14.98
C VAL A 84 -0.61 9.93 15.39
N SER A 85 -1.43 8.92 15.11
CA SER A 85 -1.09 7.51 15.22
C SER A 85 -1.48 6.79 13.94
N VAL A 86 -0.55 6.05 13.36
CA VAL A 86 -0.76 5.22 12.17
C VAL A 86 -0.30 3.81 12.50
N GLU A 87 -1.19 2.85 12.29
CA GLU A 87 -0.96 1.44 12.57
C GLU A 87 -1.18 0.62 11.29
N LEU A 88 -0.34 -0.38 11.05
CA LEU A 88 -0.47 -1.31 9.92
C LEU A 88 -0.59 -2.75 10.42
N SER A 89 -1.54 -3.50 9.88
CA SER A 89 -1.59 -4.95 9.96
C SER A 89 -1.46 -5.54 8.56
N THR A 90 -0.29 -6.11 8.28
CA THR A 90 -0.02 -6.73 6.98
C THR A 90 -0.69 -8.09 6.87
N THR A 91 -1.41 -8.32 5.79
CA THR A 91 -2.10 -9.58 5.49
C THR A 91 -1.36 -10.37 4.43
N GLN A 92 -1.40 -11.69 4.57
CA GLN A 92 -0.90 -12.63 3.59
C GLN A 92 -2.09 -13.34 2.95
N VAL A 93 -2.32 -13.09 1.67
CA VAL A 93 -3.37 -13.75 0.88
C VAL A 93 -2.78 -14.26 -0.43
N GLY A 94 -3.35 -15.33 -0.98
CA GLY A 94 -2.83 -16.02 -2.16
C GLY A 94 -2.98 -15.27 -3.50
N VAL A 95 -3.42 -14.01 -3.48
CA VAL A 95 -3.59 -13.19 -4.68
C VAL A 95 -2.32 -12.33 -4.85
N PRO A 96 -1.60 -12.44 -5.99
CA PRO A 96 -0.37 -11.69 -6.20
C PRO A 96 -0.66 -10.19 -6.37
N VAL A 97 0.14 -9.34 -5.74
CA VAL A 97 -0.04 -7.88 -5.81
C VAL A 97 1.23 -7.16 -6.23
N LEU A 98 1.08 -6.00 -6.86
CA LEU A 98 2.22 -5.16 -7.25
C LEU A 98 1.79 -3.68 -7.31
N TRP A 99 2.76 -2.81 -7.56
CA TRP A 99 2.57 -1.39 -7.73
C TRP A 99 1.45 -1.07 -8.72
N TRP A 100 0.47 -0.32 -8.24
CA TRP A 100 -0.40 0.45 -9.09
C TRP A 100 -0.10 1.93 -8.95
N ARG A 101 -0.45 2.70 -9.99
CA ARG A 101 -0.14 4.13 -10.03
C ARG A 101 -0.66 4.82 -8.77
N VAL A 102 0.19 5.69 -8.19
CA VAL A 102 -0.07 6.44 -6.94
C VAL A 102 -0.01 5.57 -5.66
N VAL A 103 0.46 4.31 -5.77
CA VAL A 103 0.88 3.41 -4.68
C VAL A 103 0.03 3.55 -3.41
N GLY A 104 0.64 3.89 -2.27
CA GLY A 104 -0.01 4.05 -0.98
C GLY A 104 -0.91 5.27 -0.92
N SER A 105 -0.37 6.39 -1.38
CA SER A 105 -1.00 7.72 -1.37
C SER A 105 -2.39 7.79 -2.04
N SER A 106 -2.77 6.78 -2.84
CA SER A 106 -4.10 6.71 -3.46
C SER A 106 -5.19 6.06 -2.61
N HIS A 107 -4.82 5.39 -1.53
CA HIS A 107 -5.78 4.77 -0.60
C HIS A 107 -5.59 5.22 0.86
N THR A 108 -4.45 5.82 1.19
CA THR A 108 -4.18 6.45 2.50
C THR A 108 -4.32 7.95 2.42
#